data_AF-A0A291RN03-F1
#
_entry.id   AF-A0A291RN03-F1
#
_cell.length_a   1.000
_cell.length_b   1.000
_cell.length_c   1.000
_cell.angle_alpha   90.00
_cell.angle_beta   90.00
_cell.angle_gamma   90.00
#
_symmetry.space_group_name_H-M   'P 1'
#
loop_
_entity.id
_entity.type
_entity.pdbx_description
1 polymer ?
#
loop_
_entity_poly.entity_id
_entity_poly.type
_entity_poly.pdbx_seq_one_letter_code
_entity_poly.pdbx_strand_id
1 'polypeptide(L)'
;MHGCFEVQGLRFSLGTCFDNHVPDLVGRIADDGCDVHLASALYGTGGGVAERASIYPGIAARADVYVVLANHVGPAGPVIGCGRAAVWNPGGTLLAQADEQTPMIVIAEIA
;
A
#
# COMPACT_ATOMS: atom_id res chain seq x y z
N MET A 1 -0.95 -16.26 -14.91
CA MET A 1 -1.29 -16.59 -13.51
C MET A 1 -1.50 -15.26 -12.85
N HIS A 2 -2.75 -14.83 -12.73
CA HIS A 2 -3.12 -13.47 -12.28
C HIS A 2 -2.91 -13.37 -10.78
N GLY A 3 -2.25 -12.32 -10.33
CA GLY A 3 -1.73 -12.15 -8.97
C GLY A 3 -2.82 -11.79 -7.95
N CYS A 4 -4.07 -12.21 -8.19
CA CYS A 4 -5.20 -11.94 -7.32
C CYS A 4 -5.78 -13.20 -6.68
N PHE A 5 -6.27 -13.03 -5.45
CA PHE A 5 -6.97 -14.04 -4.67
C PHE A 5 -8.26 -13.46 -4.09
N GLU A 6 -9.21 -14.31 -3.71
CA GLU A 6 -10.51 -13.87 -3.19
C GLU A 6 -10.69 -14.26 -1.72
N VAL A 7 -11.18 -13.32 -0.91
CA VAL A 7 -11.57 -13.54 0.49
C VAL A 7 -12.88 -12.82 0.74
N GLN A 8 -13.91 -13.55 1.19
CA GLN A 8 -15.23 -13.00 1.52
C GLN A 8 -15.86 -12.17 0.38
N GLY A 9 -15.64 -12.57 -0.88
CA GLY A 9 -16.18 -11.88 -2.06
C GLY A 9 -15.39 -10.66 -2.51
N LEU A 10 -14.31 -10.30 -1.81
CA LEU A 10 -13.36 -9.26 -2.23
C LEU A 10 -12.14 -9.89 -2.91
N ARG A 11 -11.69 -9.25 -3.98
CA ARG A 11 -10.53 -9.65 -4.77
C ARG A 11 -9.32 -8.80 -4.40
N PHE A 12 -8.22 -9.45 -4.09
CA PHE A 12 -7.01 -8.82 -3.57
C PHE A 12 -5.85 -9.03 -4.51
N SER A 13 -5.14 -7.96 -4.87
CA SER A 13 -3.82 -8.02 -5.48
C SER A 13 -2.72 -7.84 -4.43
N LEU A 14 -1.50 -8.28 -4.74
CA LEU A 14 -0.34 -8.18 -3.84
C LEU A 14 0.86 -7.52 -4.53
N GLY A 15 1.59 -6.67 -3.81
CA GLY A 15 2.86 -6.09 -4.25
C GLY A 15 3.88 -6.01 -3.12
N THR A 16 5.12 -6.42 -3.39
CA THR A 16 6.21 -6.30 -2.41
C THR A 16 7.16 -5.17 -2.79
N CYS A 17 7.22 -4.16 -1.92
CA CYS A 17 8.14 -3.03 -1.97
C CYS A 17 8.27 -2.42 -3.36
N PHE A 18 9.33 -2.76 -4.09
CA PHE A 18 9.62 -2.19 -5.40
C PHE A 18 8.60 -2.55 -6.49
N ASP A 19 7.84 -3.64 -6.33
CA ASP A 19 6.74 -4.00 -7.26
C ASP A 19 5.76 -2.83 -7.46
N ASN A 20 5.53 -2.04 -6.42
CA ASN A 20 4.63 -0.88 -6.41
C ASN A 20 5.11 0.29 -7.30
N HIS A 21 6.34 0.26 -7.78
CA HIS A 21 6.92 1.28 -8.65
C HIS A 21 6.78 0.92 -10.13
N VAL A 22 6.38 -0.31 -10.44
CA VAL A 22 6.24 -0.78 -11.82
C VAL A 22 4.98 -0.17 -12.44
N PRO A 23 5.08 0.61 -13.53
CA PRO A 23 3.92 1.29 -14.12
C PRO A 23 2.78 0.35 -14.51
N ASP A 24 3.12 -0.84 -15.02
CA ASP A 24 2.17 -1.85 -15.46
C ASP A 24 1.33 -2.45 -14.32
N LEU A 25 1.75 -2.29 -13.06
CA LEU A 25 1.03 -2.84 -11.90
C LEU A 25 -0.42 -2.36 -11.88
N VAL A 26 -0.64 -1.07 -12.10
CA VAL A 26 -1.98 -0.46 -12.06
C VAL A 26 -2.90 -1.11 -13.10
N GLY A 27 -2.42 -1.30 -14.33
CA GLY A 27 -3.19 -1.95 -15.39
C GLY A 27 -3.56 -3.38 -15.02
N ARG A 28 -2.62 -4.13 -14.44
CA ARG A 28 -2.87 -5.52 -14.00
C ARG A 28 -3.92 -5.60 -12.88
N ILE A 29 -3.87 -4.70 -11.90
CA ILE A 29 -4.86 -4.64 -10.82
C ILE A 29 -6.27 -4.41 -11.40
N ALA A 30 -6.39 -3.48 -12.35
CA ALA A 30 -7.66 -3.16 -13.00
C ALA A 30 -8.15 -4.31 -13.89
N ASP A 31 -7.28 -4.90 -14.71
CA ASP A 31 -7.62 -6.02 -15.61
C ASP A 31 -8.04 -7.27 -14.83
N ASP A 32 -7.42 -7.51 -13.67
CA ASP A 32 -7.79 -8.60 -12.78
C ASP A 32 -9.04 -8.30 -11.94
N GLY A 33 -9.59 -7.07 -12.03
CA GLY A 33 -10.80 -6.63 -11.34
C GLY A 33 -10.68 -6.77 -9.82
N CYS A 34 -9.56 -6.34 -9.25
CA CYS A 34 -9.30 -6.48 -7.82
C CYS A 34 -9.84 -5.26 -7.07
N ASP A 35 -10.40 -5.45 -5.88
CA ASP A 35 -11.01 -4.40 -5.06
C ASP A 35 -10.00 -3.75 -4.11
N VAL A 36 -8.95 -4.52 -3.77
CA VAL A 36 -7.92 -4.12 -2.79
C VAL A 36 -6.53 -4.48 -3.32
N HIS A 37 -5.58 -3.57 -3.15
CA HIS A 37 -4.16 -3.82 -3.32
C HIS A 37 -3.45 -3.86 -1.97
N LEU A 38 -2.85 -5.01 -1.65
CA LEU A 38 -2.07 -5.22 -0.45
C LEU A 38 -0.59 -5.00 -0.76
N ALA A 39 0.04 -4.09 -0.02
CA ALA A 39 1.45 -3.77 -0.16
C ALA A 39 2.22 -3.98 1.15
N SER A 40 3.38 -4.62 1.05
CA SER A 40 4.37 -4.68 2.12
C SER A 40 5.65 -3.99 1.67
N ALA A 41 6.20 -3.07 2.46
CA ALA A 41 7.38 -2.31 2.06
C ALA A 41 8.29 -1.91 3.22
N LEU A 42 9.47 -1.44 2.85
CA LEU A 42 10.40 -0.73 3.73
C LEU A 42 10.81 0.57 3.03
N TYR A 43 10.20 1.66 3.46
CA TYR A 43 10.67 3.02 3.15
C TYR A 43 11.45 3.55 4.34
N GLY A 44 12.66 4.03 4.06
CA GLY A 44 13.48 4.72 5.05
C GLY A 44 12.97 6.12 5.38
N THR A 45 13.48 6.68 6.48
CA THR A 45 13.38 8.12 6.75
C THR A 45 14.03 8.95 5.63
N GLY A 46 13.69 10.24 5.56
CA GLY A 46 14.11 11.12 4.46
C GLY A 46 13.23 10.94 3.23
N GLY A 47 13.83 10.70 2.05
CA GLY A 47 13.12 10.65 0.77
C GLY A 47 11.98 9.62 0.71
N GLY A 48 12.13 8.49 1.40
CA GLY A 48 11.13 7.42 1.43
C GLY A 48 9.78 7.85 2.02
N VAL A 49 9.76 8.90 2.86
CA VAL A 49 8.53 9.47 3.41
C VAL A 49 7.66 10.09 2.30
N ALA A 50 8.29 10.83 1.39
CA ALA A 50 7.61 11.48 0.27
C ALA A 50 7.27 10.49 -0.83
N GLU A 51 8.18 9.54 -1.10
CA GLU A 51 7.99 8.52 -2.13
C GLU A 51 6.76 7.66 -1.85
N ARG A 52 6.64 7.07 -0.64
CA ARG A 52 5.44 6.30 -0.28
C ARG A 52 4.17 7.15 -0.32
N ALA A 53 4.26 8.43 0.07
CA ALA A 53 3.12 9.35 0.11
C ALA A 53 2.65 9.77 -1.30
N SER A 54 3.44 9.48 -2.33
CA SER A 54 3.06 9.67 -3.74
C SER A 54 2.57 8.37 -4.38
N ILE A 55 3.28 7.26 -4.15
CA ILE A 55 3.04 5.99 -4.85
C ILE A 55 1.67 5.40 -4.50
N TYR A 56 1.40 5.19 -3.21
CA TYR A 56 0.22 4.44 -2.78
C TYR A 56 -1.12 5.13 -3.02
N PRO A 57 -1.31 6.43 -2.69
CA PRO A 57 -2.52 7.13 -3.12
C PRO A 57 -2.64 7.19 -4.65
N GLY A 58 -1.50 7.24 -5.36
CA GLY A 58 -1.46 7.18 -6.81
C GLY A 58 -1.93 5.83 -7.37
N ILE A 59 -1.57 4.70 -6.76
CA ILE A 59 -2.09 3.38 -7.14
C ILE A 59 -3.58 3.32 -6.87
N ALA A 60 -4.01 3.71 -5.67
CA ALA A 60 -5.41 3.70 -5.26
C ALA A 60 -6.31 4.50 -6.22
N ALA A 61 -5.88 5.70 -6.60
CA ALA A 61 -6.62 6.55 -7.52
C ALA A 61 -6.63 6.04 -8.97
N ARG A 62 -5.53 5.46 -9.44
CA ARG A 62 -5.40 5.05 -10.86
C ARG A 62 -6.00 3.67 -11.15
N ALA A 63 -5.96 2.76 -10.18
CA ALA A 63 -6.59 1.45 -10.31
C ALA A 63 -8.02 1.41 -9.76
N ASP A 64 -8.48 2.50 -9.12
CA ASP A 64 -9.79 2.61 -8.46
C ASP A 64 -10.03 1.53 -7.40
N VAL A 65 -9.03 1.33 -6.54
CA VAL A 65 -9.01 0.28 -5.51
C VAL A 65 -8.67 0.84 -4.14
N TYR A 66 -9.02 0.11 -3.09
CA TYR A 66 -8.41 0.34 -1.78
C TYR A 66 -6.93 -0.07 -1.82
N VAL A 67 -6.07 0.68 -1.15
CA VAL A 67 -4.65 0.30 -0.97
C VAL A 67 -4.35 0.17 0.51
N VAL A 68 -3.77 -0.96 0.91
CA VAL A 68 -3.35 -1.22 2.30
C VAL A 68 -1.84 -1.42 2.32
N LEU A 69 -1.13 -0.49 2.94
CA LEU A 69 0.32 -0.55 3.10
C LEU A 69 0.70 -0.96 4.52
N ALA A 70 1.42 -2.07 4.63
CA ALA A 70 2.27 -2.36 5.78
C ALA A 70 3.70 -1.86 5.49
N ASN A 71 4.15 -0.82 6.19
CA ASN A 71 5.50 -0.29 6.08
C ASN A 71 6.29 -0.45 7.38
N HIS A 72 7.56 -0.83 7.28
CA HIS A 72 8.44 -1.02 8.44
C HIS A 72 8.64 0.27 9.24
N VAL A 73 8.66 0.17 10.57
CA VAL A 73 8.95 1.26 11.50
C VAL A 73 10.17 0.93 12.35
N GLY A 74 11.07 1.91 12.51
CA GLY A 74 12.28 1.75 13.32
C GLY A 74 13.43 1.02 12.61
N PRO A 75 14.46 0.56 13.35
CA PRO A 75 15.68 0.02 12.75
C PRO A 75 15.45 -1.21 11.87
N ALA A 76 16.08 -1.23 10.69
CA ALA A 76 16.11 -2.34 9.75
C ALA A 76 17.47 -2.37 9.02
N GLY A 77 18.46 -3.00 9.64
CA GLY A 77 19.84 -2.99 9.15
C GLY A 77 20.38 -1.56 9.07
N PRO A 78 20.89 -1.10 7.90
CA PRO A 78 21.42 0.26 7.75
C PRO A 78 20.33 1.34 7.57
N VAL A 79 19.06 0.94 7.47
CA VAL A 79 17.93 1.86 7.24
C VAL A 79 17.11 2.02 8.52
N ILE A 80 16.57 3.20 8.75
CA ILE A 80 15.51 3.42 9.74
C ILE A 80 14.20 3.56 8.99
N GLY A 81 13.29 2.60 9.17
CA GLY A 81 11.97 2.60 8.55
C GLY A 81 11.12 3.75 9.08
N CYS A 82 10.45 4.46 8.18
CA CYS A 82 9.68 5.65 8.52
C CYS A 82 8.27 5.34 9.07
N GLY A 83 7.91 4.07 9.26
CA GLY A 83 6.59 3.65 9.72
C GLY A 83 5.48 4.10 8.79
N ARG A 84 4.38 4.62 9.34
CA ARG A 84 3.28 5.20 8.56
C ARG A 84 2.67 4.22 7.56
N ALA A 85 2.49 2.98 8.01
CA ALA A 85 1.51 2.06 7.44
C ALA A 85 0.16 2.79 7.29
N ALA A 86 -0.59 2.50 6.23
CA ALA A 86 -1.77 3.29 5.90
C ALA A 86 -2.77 2.55 5.03
N VAL A 87 -4.00 3.08 5.02
CA VAL A 87 -5.06 2.66 4.12
C VAL A 87 -5.55 3.86 3.32
N TRP A 88 -5.70 3.70 2.01
CA TRP A 88 -6.31 4.68 1.11
C TRP A 88 -7.56 4.10 0.46
N ASN A 89 -8.54 4.96 0.18
CA ASN A 89 -9.75 4.57 -0.56
C ASN A 89 -9.52 4.61 -2.09
N PRO A 90 -10.46 4.05 -2.87
CA PRO A 90 -10.57 4.38 -4.28
C PRO A 90 -10.64 5.90 -4.46
N GLY A 91 -9.78 6.45 -5.32
CA GLY A 91 -9.57 7.90 -5.45
C GLY A 91 -8.39 8.46 -4.65
N GLY A 92 -7.74 7.66 -3.80
CA GLY A 92 -6.46 7.99 -3.17
C GLY A 92 -6.54 8.86 -1.92
N THR A 93 -7.73 9.02 -1.32
CA THR A 93 -7.87 9.69 -0.02
C THR A 93 -7.37 8.77 1.10
N LEU A 94 -6.55 9.32 1.99
CA LEU A 94 -6.05 8.61 3.17
C LEU A 94 -7.18 8.40 4.18
N LEU A 95 -7.44 7.14 4.54
CA LEU A 95 -8.46 6.77 5.53
C LEU A 95 -7.89 6.64 6.93
N ALA A 96 -6.72 6.00 7.05
CA ALA A 96 -6.06 5.77 8.33
C ALA A 96 -4.56 5.64 8.13
N GLN A 97 -3.76 6.06 9.12
CA GLN A 97 -2.31 5.96 9.09
C GLN A 97 -1.72 5.73 10.48
N ALA A 98 -0.69 4.91 10.55
CA ALA A 98 0.19 4.77 11.71
C ALA A 98 1.03 6.02 11.92
N ASP A 99 1.61 6.15 13.12
CA ASP A 99 2.67 7.11 13.37
C ASP A 99 4.01 6.67 12.71
N GLU A 100 5.08 7.43 12.96
CA GLU A 100 6.40 7.20 12.38
C GLU A 100 7.39 6.46 13.31
N GLN A 101 6.97 6.04 14.50
CA GLN A 101 7.88 5.63 15.58
C GLN A 101 7.48 4.30 16.25
N THR A 102 6.19 3.99 16.28
CA THR A 102 5.61 2.94 17.10
C THR A 102 5.18 1.75 16.24
N PRO A 103 5.59 0.52 16.60
CA PRO A 103 4.96 -0.67 16.04
C PRO A 103 3.47 -0.69 16.39
N MET A 104 2.61 -0.63 15.37
CA MET A 104 1.16 -0.56 15.58
C MET A 104 0.39 -1.16 14.41
N ILE A 105 -0.91 -1.37 14.65
CA ILE A 105 -1.86 -1.83 13.65
C ILE A 105 -2.75 -0.66 13.26
N VAL A 106 -3.00 -0.52 11.96
CA VAL A 106 -3.94 0.44 11.38
C VAL A 106 -5.12 -0.33 10.83
N ILE A 107 -6.33 0.14 11.12
CA ILE A 107 -7.58 -0.50 10.71
C ILE A 107 -8.42 0.55 10.00
N ALA A 108 -9.09 0.15 8.93
CA ALA A 108 -10.11 0.93 8.25
C ALA A 108 -11.29 0.04 7.92
N GLU A 109 -12.50 0.61 7.94
CA GLU A 109 -13.70 -0.02 7.40
C GLU A 109 -13.83 0.39 5.93
N ILE A 110 -14.16 -0.59 5.09
CA ILE A 110 -14.39 -0.40 3.65
C ILE A 110 -15.84 -0.78 3.33
N ALA A 111 -16.45 -0.05 2.40
CA ALA A 111 -17.87 -0.16 2.07
C ALA A 111 -18.12 -1.17 0.95
#